data_AF-A0A2G6Y5H4-F1
#
_entry.id   AF-A0A2G6Y5H4-F1
#
_cell.length_a   1.000
_cell.length_b   1.000
_cell.length_c   1.000
_cell.angle_alpha   90.00
_cell.angle_beta   90.00
_cell.angle_gamma   90.00
#
_symmetry.space_group_name_H-M   'P 1'
#
loop_
_entity.id
_entity.type
_entity.pdbx_description
1 polymer ?
#
loop_
_entity_poly.entity_id
_entity_poly.type
_entity_poly.pdbx_seq_one_letter_code
_entity_poly.pdbx_strand_id
1 'polypeptide(L)'
;MDEKVFFQHDGVKVTNARFVVDAQTFAMSNVTSIKPATEAPSRLMLIVVLIVGLMIALNYLWFGIAVVAVAAFLLYNQKTYFHIFLNTAGGETKALSTVDKEYFNQVIAALNQAIVHRG
;
A
#
# COMPACT_ATOMS: atom_id res chain seq x y z
N MET A 1 24.99 -20.18 -12.84
CA MET A 1 23.54 -20.09 -13.01
C MET A 1 23.20 -18.62 -12.96
N ASP A 2 22.74 -18.06 -14.07
CA ASP A 2 22.46 -16.63 -14.21
C ASP A 2 21.25 -16.22 -13.37
N GLU A 3 21.37 -15.17 -12.57
CA GLU A 3 20.23 -14.58 -11.87
C GLU A 3 19.27 -13.96 -12.90
N LYS A 4 18.04 -14.48 -12.94
CA LYS A 4 16.99 -13.89 -13.78
C LYS A 4 16.34 -12.74 -13.02
N VAL A 5 16.42 -11.54 -13.58
CA VAL A 5 15.73 -10.35 -13.07
C VAL A 5 14.31 -10.36 -13.61
N PHE A 6 13.32 -10.39 -12.71
CA PHE A 6 11.90 -10.32 -13.07
C PHE A 6 11.37 -8.89 -13.03
N PHE A 7 11.94 -8.06 -12.14
CA PHE A 7 11.55 -6.66 -12.01
C PHE A 7 12.69 -5.83 -11.44
N GLN A 8 12.90 -4.63 -11.99
CA GLN A 8 13.86 -3.67 -11.47
C GLN A 8 13.37 -2.26 -11.76
N HIS A 9 12.87 -1.56 -10.75
CA HIS A 9 12.41 -0.18 -10.84
C HIS A 9 12.34 0.46 -9.45
N ASP A 10 12.57 1.79 -9.35
CA ASP A 10 12.40 2.60 -8.13
C ASP A 10 12.90 1.94 -6.82
N GLY A 11 14.16 1.51 -6.79
CA GLY A 11 14.77 0.93 -5.58
C GLY A 11 14.30 -0.48 -5.23
N VAL A 12 13.44 -1.09 -6.06
CA VAL A 12 13.00 -2.48 -5.93
C VAL A 12 13.62 -3.33 -7.03
N LYS A 13 14.27 -4.42 -6.62
CA LYS A 13 14.84 -5.43 -7.51
C LYS A 13 14.34 -6.82 -7.11
N VAL A 14 13.56 -7.44 -7.98
CA VAL A 14 13.08 -8.81 -7.83
C VAL A 14 13.89 -9.72 -8.76
N THR A 15 14.60 -10.67 -8.18
CA THR A 15 15.33 -11.73 -8.89
C THR A 15 14.85 -13.10 -8.42
N ASN A 16 15.27 -14.18 -9.09
CA ASN A 16 14.99 -15.55 -8.63
C ASN A 16 15.59 -15.86 -7.25
N ALA A 17 16.70 -15.23 -6.87
CA ALA A 17 17.41 -15.52 -5.63
C ALA A 17 17.12 -14.52 -4.51
N ARG A 18 16.89 -13.25 -4.86
CA ARG A 18 16.79 -12.13 -3.92
C ARG A 18 15.73 -11.13 -4.31
N PHE A 19 15.00 -10.65 -3.32
CA PHE A 19 14.14 -9.49 -3.40
C PHE A 19 14.74 -8.35 -2.58
N VAL A 20 15.15 -7.28 -3.25
CA VAL A 20 15.73 -6.10 -2.63
C VAL A 20 14.71 -4.97 -2.75
N VAL A 21 14.41 -4.32 -1.62
CA VAL A 21 13.56 -3.12 -1.55
C VAL A 21 14.27 -2.12 -0.67
N ASP A 22 14.62 -0.96 -1.23
CA ASP A 22 15.36 0.09 -0.53
C ASP A 22 16.62 -0.45 0.17
N ALA A 23 16.60 -0.56 1.50
CA ALA A 23 17.70 -1.07 2.33
C ALA A 23 17.50 -2.52 2.82
N GLN A 24 16.39 -3.16 2.46
CA GLN A 24 16.05 -4.51 2.93
C GLN A 24 16.29 -5.52 1.81
N THR A 25 16.95 -6.63 2.14
CA THR A 25 17.18 -7.75 1.22
C THR A 25 16.57 -9.02 1.79
N PHE A 26 15.65 -9.61 1.05
CA PHE A 26 15.00 -10.87 1.37
C PHE A 26 15.51 -11.96 0.45
N ALA A 27 15.98 -13.07 1.03
CA ALA A 27 16.33 -14.25 0.26
C ALA A 27 15.04 -14.95 -0.22
N MET A 28 14.88 -15.11 -1.54
CA MET A 28 13.69 -15.74 -2.11
C MET A 28 13.54 -17.20 -1.67
N SER A 29 14.62 -17.86 -1.25
CA SER A 29 14.60 -19.20 -0.65
C SER A 29 13.76 -19.28 0.63
N ASN A 30 13.67 -18.17 1.38
CA ASN A 30 12.99 -18.13 2.67
C ASN A 30 11.55 -17.65 2.56
N VAL A 31 11.17 -17.04 1.43
CA VAL A 31 9.82 -16.50 1.18
C VAL A 31 8.89 -17.64 0.78
N THR A 32 7.89 -17.96 1.60
CA THR A 32 6.94 -19.06 1.33
C THR A 32 5.69 -18.58 0.63
N SER A 33 5.21 -17.37 0.95
CA SER A 33 4.07 -16.75 0.29
C SER A 33 4.13 -15.23 0.34
N ILE A 34 3.40 -14.60 -0.57
CA ILE A 34 3.16 -13.16 -0.57
C ILE A 34 1.71 -12.88 -0.17
N LYS A 35 1.53 -11.83 0.62
CA LYS A 35 0.21 -11.38 1.06
C LYS A 35 0.05 -9.89 0.73
N PRO A 36 -0.79 -9.56 -0.28
CA PRO A 36 -1.15 -8.18 -0.55
C PRO A 36 -2.09 -7.66 0.53
N ALA A 37 -1.79 -6.50 1.09
CA ALA A 37 -2.63 -5.80 2.04
C ALA A 37 -2.91 -4.39 1.53
N THR A 38 -4.16 -3.96 1.61
CA THR A 38 -4.57 -2.60 1.23
C THR A 38 -5.06 -1.89 2.49
N GLU A 39 -4.42 -0.78 2.83
CA GLU A 39 -4.82 0.08 3.93
C GLU A 39 -5.59 1.27 3.35
N ALA A 40 -6.91 1.11 3.26
CA ALA A 40 -7.80 2.19 2.87
C ALA A 40 -8.10 3.06 4.11
N PRO A 41 -7.82 4.38 4.09
CA PRO A 41 -8.16 5.25 5.19
C PRO A 41 -9.69 5.27 5.41
N SER A 42 -10.11 5.40 6.66
CA SER A 42 -11.52 5.34 7.05
C SER A 42 -12.27 6.61 6.60
N ARG A 43 -12.84 6.55 5.40
CA ARG A 43 -13.65 7.65 4.85
C ARG A 43 -14.97 7.86 5.59
N LEU A 44 -15.47 6.82 6.27
CA LEU A 44 -16.75 6.86 7.00
C LEU A 44 -16.77 7.94 8.08
N MET A 45 -15.68 8.09 8.85
CA MET A 45 -15.61 9.10 9.91
C MET A 45 -15.74 10.51 9.33
N LEU A 46 -15.07 10.80 8.22
CA LEU A 46 -15.17 12.10 7.56
C LEU A 46 -16.53 12.33 6.91
N ILE A 47 -17.18 11.30 6.36
CA ILE A 47 -18.56 11.41 5.84
C ILE A 47 -19.54 11.77 6.97
N VAL A 48 -19.41 11.15 8.15
CA VAL A 48 -20.23 11.49 9.31
C VAL A 48 -19.99 12.94 9.74
N VAL A 49 -18.73 13.38 9.82
CA VAL A 49 -18.38 14.77 10.14
C VAL A 49 -18.97 15.74 9.11
N LEU A 50 -18.98 15.38 7.83
CA LEU A 50 -19.56 16.21 6.76
C LEU A 50 -21.08 16.35 6.91
N ILE A 51 -21.80 15.28 7.26
CA ILE A 51 -23.25 15.30 7.51
C ILE A 51 -23.57 16.15 8.76
N VAL A 52 -22.78 16.00 9.83
CA VAL A 52 -22.95 16.80 11.05
C VAL A 52 -22.65 18.28 10.78
N GLY A 53 -21.60 18.58 10.01
CA GLY A 53 -21.27 19.94 9.58
C GLY A 53 -22.39 20.59 8.76
N LEU A 54 -23.04 19.82 7.88
CA LEU A 54 -24.22 20.26 7.13
C LEU A 54 -25.41 20.57 8.05
N MET A 55 -25.68 19.75 9.08
CA MET A 55 -26.73 20.05 10.06
C MET A 55 -26.44 21.33 10.84
N ILE A 56 -25.18 21.54 11.24
CA ILE A 56 -24.77 22.75 11.96
C ILE A 56 -24.91 23.99 11.07
N ALA A 57 -24.64 23.87 9.76
CA ALA A 57 -24.78 24.96 8.79
C ALA A 57 -26.21 25.52 8.70
N LEU A 58 -27.23 24.71 9.04
CA LEU A 58 -28.64 25.15 9.05
C LEU A 58 -28.92 26.22 10.12
N ASN A 59 -28.17 26.21 11.22
CA ASN A 59 -28.31 27.19 12.32
C ASN A 59 -27.16 28.21 12.33
N TYR A 60 -25.95 27.81 11.93
CA TYR A 60 -24.74 28.62 11.96
C TYR A 60 -23.99 28.49 10.63
N LEU A 61 -24.48 29.20 9.61
CA LEU A 61 -24.04 29.07 8.23
C LEU A 61 -22.51 29.13 8.06
N TRP A 62 -21.86 30.17 8.61
CA TRP A 62 -20.41 30.37 8.49
C TRP A 62 -19.59 29.26 9.17
N PHE A 63 -20.04 28.79 10.34
CA PHE A 63 -19.35 27.74 11.08
C PHE A 63 -19.53 26.37 10.43
N GLY A 64 -20.74 26.06 9.95
CA GLY A 64 -21.02 24.82 9.24
C GLY A 64 -20.27 24.73 7.91
N ILE A 65 -20.19 25.81 7.14
CA ILE A 65 -19.39 25.87 5.90
C ILE A 65 -17.91 25.61 6.21
N ALA A 66 -17.36 26.21 7.27
CA ALA A 66 -15.96 25.98 7.65
C ALA A 66 -15.69 24.50 7.97
N VAL A 67 -16.58 23.85 8.73
CA VAL A 67 -16.45 22.41 9.08
C VAL A 67 -16.54 21.53 7.84
N VAL A 68 -17.51 21.81 6.94
CA VAL A 68 -17.67 21.06 5.68
C VAL A 68 -16.45 21.23 4.77
N ALA A 69 -15.92 22.45 4.66
CA ALA A 69 -14.72 22.72 3.86
C ALA A 69 -13.49 21.95 4.38
N VAL A 70 -13.29 21.91 5.70
CA VAL A 70 -12.20 21.14 6.32
C VAL A 70 -12.39 19.63 6.09
N ALA A 71 -13.60 19.10 6.30
CA ALA A 71 -13.89 17.69 6.10
C ALA A 71 -13.69 17.26 4.63
N ALA A 72 -14.12 18.09 3.67
CA ALA A 72 -13.92 17.87 2.25
C ALA A 72 -12.43 17.89 1.86
N PHE A 73 -11.66 18.83 2.43
CA PHE A 73 -10.22 18.91 2.20
C PHE A 73 -9.48 17.68 2.74
N LEU A 74 -9.84 17.22 3.94
CA LEU A 74 -9.27 16.00 4.52
C LEU A 74 -9.64 14.75 3.70
N LEU A 75 -10.87 14.66 3.19
CA LEU A 75 -11.29 13.57 2.30
C LEU A 75 -10.48 13.55 1.00
N TYR A 76 -10.23 14.71 0.41
CA TYR A 76 -9.45 14.81 -0.83
C TYR A 76 -8.00 14.36 -0.64
N ASN A 77 -7.39 14.64 0.53
CA ASN A 77 -6.00 14.27 0.81
C ASN A 77 -5.80 12.82 1.31
N GLN A 78 -6.87 12.04 1.47
CA GLN A 78 -6.75 10.64 1.90
C GLN A 78 -6.19 9.75 0.79
N LYS A 79 -4.89 9.47 0.86
CA LYS A 79 -4.19 8.50 -0.01
C LYS A 79 -4.31 7.09 0.54
N THR A 80 -4.56 6.13 -0.34
CA THR A 80 -4.61 4.70 -0.01
C THR A 80 -3.21 4.12 -0.07
N TYR A 81 -2.79 3.41 0.98
CA TYR A 81 -1.49 2.74 1.00
C TYR A 81 -1.66 1.25 0.69
N PHE A 82 -0.78 0.73 -0.15
CA PHE A 82 -0.68 -0.67 -0.50
C PHE A 82 0.58 -1.25 0.12
N HIS A 83 0.43 -2.33 0.87
CA HIS A 83 1.51 -3.01 1.58
C HIS A 83 1.67 -4.43 1.06
N ILE A 84 2.91 -4.84 0.82
CA ILE A 84 3.25 -6.24 0.52
C ILE A 84 3.87 -6.84 1.79
N PHE A 85 3.24 -7.90 2.29
CA PHE A 85 3.80 -8.71 3.35
C PHE A 85 4.40 -9.99 2.75
N LEU A 86 5.62 -10.31 3.15
CA LEU A 86 6.27 -11.56 2.82
C LEU A 86 6.14 -12.49 4.01
N ASN A 87 5.60 -13.67 3.78
CA ASN A 87 5.66 -14.72 4.76
C ASN A 87 6.95 -15.49 4.56
N THR A 88 7.75 -15.59 5.62
CA THR A 88 9.03 -16.29 5.60
C THR A 88 9.05 -17.38 6.66
N ALA A 89 10.06 -18.26 6.62
CA ALA A 89 10.27 -19.24 7.68
C ALA A 89 10.40 -18.62 9.09
N GLY A 90 10.79 -17.34 9.18
CA GLY A 90 10.89 -16.58 10.44
C GLY A 90 9.64 -15.77 10.81
N GLY A 91 8.58 -15.80 10.00
CA GLY A 91 7.34 -15.05 10.21
C GLY A 91 6.99 -14.07 9.08
N GLU A 92 5.93 -13.30 9.30
CA GLU A 92 5.41 -12.28 8.36
C GLU A 92 6.17 -10.96 8.55
N THR A 93 6.69 -10.39 7.46
CA THR A 93 7.38 -9.09 7.47
C THR A 93 6.85 -8.19 6.37
N LYS A 94 6.62 -6.91 6.68
CA LYS A 94 6.25 -5.88 5.70
C LYS A 94 7.48 -5.57 4.83
N ALA A 95 7.38 -5.82 3.53
CA ALA A 95 8.53 -5.72 2.63
C ALA A 95 8.46 -4.53 1.66
N LEU A 96 7.26 -4.09 1.29
CA LEU A 96 7.09 -2.89 0.45
C LEU A 96 5.83 -2.13 0.88
N SER A 97 5.89 -0.80 0.80
CA SER A 97 4.75 0.09 0.96
C SER A 97 4.74 1.10 -0.17
N THR A 98 3.64 1.18 -0.91
CA THR A 98 3.50 2.14 -2.02
C THR A 98 2.08 2.70 -2.07
N VAL A 99 1.93 3.90 -2.60
CA VAL A 99 0.62 4.53 -2.90
C VAL A 99 0.18 4.21 -4.33
N ASP A 100 1.12 3.77 -5.18
CA ASP A 100 0.88 3.46 -6.58
C ASP A 100 0.39 2.01 -6.72
N LYS A 101 -0.87 1.87 -7.13
CA LYS A 101 -1.52 0.58 -7.35
C LYS A 101 -0.93 -0.19 -8.53
N GLU A 102 -0.51 0.50 -9.58
CA GLU A 102 0.06 -0.14 -10.76
C GLU A 102 1.44 -0.72 -10.43
N TYR A 103 2.29 0.08 -9.79
CA TYR A 103 3.59 -0.36 -9.29
C TYR A 103 3.45 -1.56 -8.33
N PHE A 104 2.51 -1.49 -7.38
CA PHE A 104 2.19 -2.58 -6.46
C PHE A 104 1.87 -3.89 -7.18
N ASN A 105 1.01 -3.84 -8.20
CA ASN A 105 0.62 -5.03 -8.96
C ASN A 105 1.77 -5.60 -9.78
N GLN A 106 2.61 -4.75 -10.37
CA GLN A 106 3.81 -5.19 -11.11
C GLN A 106 4.78 -5.93 -10.18
N VAL A 107 5.03 -5.40 -8.98
CA VAL A 107 5.92 -6.05 -7.98
C VAL A 107 5.34 -7.39 -7.52
N ILE A 108 4.03 -7.47 -7.26
CA ILE A 108 3.36 -8.75 -6.90
C ILE A 108 3.52 -9.79 -8.01
N ALA A 109 3.28 -9.39 -9.26
CA ALA A 109 3.41 -10.30 -10.40
C ALA A 109 4.85 -10.82 -10.52
N ALA A 110 5.84 -9.94 -10.37
CA ALA A 110 7.25 -10.31 -10.40
C ALA A 110 7.65 -11.24 -9.25
N LEU A 111 7.17 -10.97 -8.03
CA LEU A 111 7.41 -11.84 -6.87
C LEU A 111 6.80 -13.23 -7.06
N ASN A 112 5.57 -13.32 -7.58
CA ASN A 112 4.95 -14.60 -7.91
C ASN A 112 5.75 -15.37 -8.96
N GLN A 113 6.20 -14.71 -10.02
CA GLN A 113 7.06 -15.34 -11.03
C GLN A 113 8.37 -15.84 -10.44
N ALA A 114 9.00 -15.04 -9.56
CA ALA A 114 10.23 -15.42 -8.88
C ALA A 114 10.06 -16.61 -7.94
N ILE A 115 8.92 -16.75 -7.25
CA ILE A 115 8.60 -17.92 -6.42
C ILE A 115 8.46 -19.18 -7.27
N VAL A 116 7.78 -19.09 -8.43
CA VAL A 116 7.59 -20.23 -9.34
C VAL A 116 8.92 -20.68 -9.95
N HIS A 117 9.79 -19.75 -10.32
CA HIS A 117 11.10 -20.05 -10.93
C HIS A 117 12.22 -20.30 -9.92
N ARG A 118 11.92 -20.32 -8.62
CA ARG A 118 12.89 -20.64 -7.57
C ARG A 118 13.18 -22.16 -7.49
N GLY A 119 12.31 -22.98 -8.08
CA GLY A 119 12.43 -24.44 -8.14
C GLY A 119 13.24 -24.93 -9.33
#